data_AF-A0A497PBV6-F1
#
_entry.id   AF-A0A497PBV6-F1
#
_cell.length_a   1.000
_cell.length_b   1.000
_cell.length_c   1.000
_cell.angle_alpha   90.00
_cell.angle_beta   90.00
_cell.angle_gamma   90.00
#
_symmetry.space_group_name_H-M   'P 1'
#
loop_
_entity.id
_entity.type
_entity.pdbx_description
1 polymer ?
#
loop_
_entity_poly.entity_id
_entity_poly.type
_entity_poly.pdbx_seq_one_letter_code
_entity_poly.pdbx_strand_id
1 'polypeptide(L)'
;MSATDPGKNAIYAMRNRDYRVSRGGMRPTSASCIIKNEFGDDTLVGKCHRAEWYRLNGIKATDPPTDRSFGIFAAGIGMEDYFQTMWKNQGVLLAGNVINYGAVGNDPRVVISGESDIILRDFEMDDDGQVIRVYQDRAFGIEMKTCRGHFAQKEIFGRGNKKYPMGKPKMEHIMQTAMYLMMRKRHEDHYGVTIPYYLIFYFDVADGTYISFKISLSNGYEGDIIVETLDGKTVAPDPVYGLTIGEPVVPWSGLNTDNILERYSKLADKLELPDPPEREYQLRYNDATARRKFAIGDLSKTKFAQWEKKPLAEVGDWQCSYCDFKSHCYPVSVLTADLESGILTVNQAMAELGYDV
;
A
#
# COMPACT_ATOMS: atom_id res chain seq x y z
N MET A 1 -22.42 12.66 36.50
CA MET A 1 -21.93 11.56 35.65
C MET A 1 -21.54 12.15 34.31
N SER A 2 -20.30 12.00 33.86
CA SER A 2 -19.95 12.39 32.48
C SER A 2 -20.70 11.48 31.52
N ALA A 3 -21.34 12.05 30.50
CA ALA A 3 -21.97 11.25 29.45
C ALA A 3 -20.92 10.34 28.80
N THR A 4 -21.22 9.04 28.70
CA THR A 4 -20.37 8.07 28.01
C THR A 4 -20.42 8.34 26.51
N ASP A 5 -19.26 8.53 25.88
CA ASP A 5 -19.14 8.69 24.42
C ASP A 5 -19.19 7.29 23.76
N PRO A 6 -20.28 6.93 23.05
CA PRO A 6 -20.42 5.63 22.43
C PRO A 6 -19.40 5.41 21.29
N GLY A 7 -18.96 6.46 20.61
CA GLY A 7 -17.96 6.37 19.55
C GLY A 7 -16.59 5.99 20.10
N LYS A 8 -16.16 6.63 21.20
CA LYS A 8 -14.94 6.24 21.90
C LYS A 8 -15.01 4.83 22.46
N ASN A 9 -16.15 4.42 22.99
CA ASN A 9 -16.34 3.05 23.49
C ASN A 9 -16.17 2.01 22.37
N ALA A 10 -16.76 2.23 21.19
CA ALA A 10 -16.62 1.34 20.04
C ALA A 10 -15.16 1.26 19.54
N ILE A 11 -14.47 2.40 19.45
CA ILE A 11 -13.04 2.44 19.07
C ILE A 11 -12.17 1.71 20.10
N TYR A 12 -12.43 1.90 21.39
CA TYR A 12 -11.72 1.18 22.44
C TYR A 12 -11.96 -0.33 22.36
N ALA A 13 -13.20 -0.76 22.11
CA ALA A 13 -13.52 -2.16 21.89
C ALA A 13 -12.78 -2.73 20.67
N MET A 14 -12.68 -1.96 19.58
CA MET A 14 -11.94 -2.35 18.38
C MET A 14 -10.42 -2.47 18.63
N ARG A 15 -9.83 -1.53 19.38
CA ARG A 15 -8.40 -1.52 19.72
C ARG A 15 -7.99 -2.72 20.58
N ASN A 16 -8.86 -3.13 21.50
CA ASN A 16 -8.61 -4.24 22.42
C ASN A 16 -9.19 -5.57 21.93
N ARG A 17 -9.75 -5.60 20.71
CA ARG A 17 -10.23 -6.84 20.10
C ARG A 17 -9.02 -7.63 19.61
N ASP A 18 -9.01 -8.94 19.87
CA ASP A 18 -8.11 -9.89 19.21
C ASP A 18 -8.53 -10.05 17.74
N TYR A 19 -8.36 -9.02 16.92
CA TYR A 19 -8.72 -9.09 15.51
C TYR A 19 -7.55 -9.60 14.67
N ARG A 20 -7.80 -10.65 13.87
CA ARG A 20 -6.91 -11.17 12.79
C ARG A 20 -5.43 -11.21 13.22
N VAL A 21 -5.13 -12.04 14.22
CA VAL A 21 -3.76 -12.26 14.68
C VAL A 21 -2.96 -12.89 13.54
N SER A 22 -2.06 -12.11 12.95
CA SER A 22 -1.08 -12.62 11.98
C SER A 22 -0.40 -13.85 12.56
N ARG A 23 -0.33 -14.95 11.79
CA ARG A 23 0.30 -16.22 12.21
C ARG A 23 1.83 -16.15 12.35
N GLY A 24 2.38 -14.96 12.57
CA GLY A 24 3.81 -14.67 12.43
C GLY A 24 4.25 -14.55 10.96
N GLY A 25 5.48 -14.08 10.75
CA GLY A 25 6.09 -13.94 9.42
C GLY A 25 5.91 -12.56 8.76
N MET A 26 6.34 -12.50 7.51
CA MET A 26 6.22 -11.32 6.64
C MET A 26 4.79 -11.21 6.10
N ARG A 27 4.36 -10.00 5.71
CA ARG A 27 2.98 -9.74 5.27
C ARG A 27 2.95 -9.28 3.82
N PRO A 28 1.94 -9.64 3.01
CA PRO A 28 1.76 -9.09 1.66
C PRO A 28 1.71 -7.56 1.63
N THR A 29 1.14 -6.93 2.67
CA THR A 29 1.10 -5.46 2.84
C THR A 29 2.45 -4.83 3.17
N SER A 30 3.45 -5.65 3.50
CA SER A 30 4.85 -5.26 3.72
C SER A 30 5.71 -5.42 2.47
N ALA A 31 5.10 -5.78 1.32
CA ALA A 31 5.80 -5.87 0.05
C ALA A 31 6.44 -4.53 -0.32
N SER A 32 7.61 -4.62 -0.94
CA SER A 32 8.33 -3.50 -1.51
C SER A 32 9.20 -3.96 -2.67
N CYS A 33 9.56 -3.02 -3.53
CA CYS A 33 10.33 -3.28 -4.74
C CYS A 33 11.07 -2.01 -5.17
N ILE A 34 12.26 -2.17 -5.75
CA ILE A 34 12.93 -1.08 -6.48
C ILE A 34 12.47 -1.17 -7.94
N ILE A 35 11.87 -0.10 -8.43
CA ILE A 35 11.39 0.00 -9.81
C ILE A 35 12.09 1.16 -10.52
N LYS A 36 12.11 1.11 -11.85
CA LYS A 36 12.30 2.30 -12.67
C LYS A 36 10.96 3.01 -12.77
N ASN A 37 10.89 4.23 -12.25
CA ASN A 37 9.68 5.05 -12.37
C ASN A 37 9.47 5.51 -13.82
N GLU A 38 8.44 6.31 -14.05
CA GLU A 38 8.06 6.76 -15.39
C GLU A 38 9.07 7.72 -16.05
N PHE A 39 10.09 8.13 -15.31
CA PHE A 39 11.19 8.98 -15.75
C PHE A 39 12.53 8.23 -15.81
N GLY A 40 12.53 6.92 -15.55
CA GLY A 40 13.73 6.08 -15.53
C GLY A 40 14.56 6.17 -14.23
N ASP A 41 14.08 6.87 -13.21
CA ASP A 41 14.77 6.93 -11.92
C ASP A 41 14.50 5.65 -11.10
N ASP A 42 15.52 5.14 -10.41
CA ASP A 42 15.32 4.09 -9.42
C ASP A 42 14.51 4.63 -8.24
N THR A 43 13.38 3.99 -7.96
CA THR A 43 12.46 4.39 -6.90
C THR A 43 12.08 3.17 -6.07
N LEU A 44 12.25 3.28 -4.76
CA LEU A 44 11.71 2.29 -3.82
C LEU A 44 10.21 2.53 -3.61
N VAL A 45 9.39 1.54 -3.96
CA VAL A 45 7.95 1.52 -3.67
C VAL A 45 7.65 0.48 -2.59
N GLY A 46 6.60 0.70 -1.80
CA GLY A 46 6.18 -0.24 -0.76
C GLY A 46 6.62 0.12 0.67
N LYS A 47 6.82 -0.91 1.49
CA LYS A 47 7.22 -0.77 2.89
C LYS A 47 8.73 -0.67 3.12
N CYS A 48 9.07 0.09 4.16
CA CYS A 48 10.42 0.27 4.67
C CYS A 48 10.88 -0.95 5.48
N HIS A 49 12.06 -1.49 5.17
CA HIS A 49 12.65 -2.59 5.96
C HIS A 49 12.93 -2.19 7.40
N ARG A 50 13.31 -0.94 7.68
CA ARG A 50 13.52 -0.50 9.07
C ARG A 50 12.23 -0.57 9.89
N ALA A 51 11.10 -0.20 9.30
CA ALA A 51 9.80 -0.30 9.96
C ALA A 51 9.38 -1.76 10.19
N GLU A 52 9.63 -2.63 9.21
CA GLU A 52 9.37 -4.07 9.35
C GLU A 52 10.31 -4.73 10.36
N TRP A 53 11.56 -4.29 10.45
CA TRP A 53 12.52 -4.75 11.45
C TRP A 53 12.01 -4.46 12.86
N TYR A 54 11.55 -3.24 13.13
CA TYR A 54 10.95 -2.89 14.43
C TYR A 54 9.74 -3.78 14.74
N ARG A 55 8.83 -3.94 13.77
CA ARG A 55 7.62 -4.75 13.92
C ARG A 55 7.94 -6.21 14.23
N LEU A 56 8.84 -6.82 13.47
CA LEU A 56 9.16 -8.25 13.55
C LEU A 56 10.05 -8.59 14.74
N ASN A 57 10.86 -7.65 15.22
CA ASN A 57 11.61 -7.78 16.49
C ASN A 57 10.78 -7.42 17.73
N GLY A 58 9.46 -7.22 17.59
CA GLY A 58 8.57 -6.97 18.73
C GLY A 58 8.76 -5.60 19.40
N ILE A 59 9.40 -4.65 18.72
CA ILE A 59 9.55 -3.29 19.23
C ILE A 59 8.17 -2.65 19.27
N LYS A 60 7.85 -2.01 20.41
CA LYS A 60 6.56 -1.34 20.59
C LYS A 60 6.48 -0.10 19.69
N ALA A 61 5.39 0.03 18.94
CA ALA A 61 5.09 1.23 18.17
C ALA A 61 5.04 2.48 19.05
N THR A 62 5.64 3.57 18.57
CA THR A 62 5.62 4.88 19.22
C THR A 62 4.45 5.75 18.76
N ASP A 63 4.02 5.54 17.52
CA ASP A 63 3.03 6.38 16.83
C ASP A 63 1.85 5.52 16.35
N PRO A 64 1.17 4.76 17.24
CA PRO A 64 0.12 3.85 16.82
C PRO A 64 -1.09 4.57 16.20
N PRO A 65 -1.93 3.86 15.44
CA PRO A 65 -3.13 4.43 14.81
C PRO A 65 -4.02 5.20 15.81
N THR A 66 -4.42 6.41 15.39
CA THR A 66 -5.33 7.28 16.16
C THR A 66 -6.77 6.76 16.15
N ASP A 67 -7.63 7.29 17.02
CA ASP A 67 -9.09 7.02 17.01
C ASP A 67 -9.71 7.27 15.64
N ARG A 68 -9.29 8.34 14.95
CA ARG A 68 -9.70 8.63 13.58
C ARG A 68 -9.29 7.51 12.62
N SER A 69 -8.08 6.96 12.76
CA SER A 69 -7.60 5.84 11.94
C SER A 69 -8.44 4.59 12.16
N PHE A 70 -8.80 4.27 13.41
CA PHE A 70 -9.70 3.15 13.71
C PHE A 70 -11.10 3.34 13.10
N GLY A 71 -11.64 4.56 13.10
CA GLY A 71 -12.90 4.86 12.39
C GLY A 71 -12.81 4.63 10.88
N ILE A 72 -11.65 4.90 10.26
CA ILE A 72 -11.42 4.59 8.84
C ILE A 72 -11.37 3.08 8.62
N PHE A 73 -10.68 2.34 9.49
CA PHE A 73 -10.63 0.88 9.41
C PHE A 73 -12.00 0.24 9.56
N ALA A 74 -12.82 0.71 10.50
CA ALA A 74 -14.19 0.23 10.69
C ALA A 74 -15.06 0.43 9.44
N ALA A 75 -14.93 1.59 8.77
CA ALA A 75 -15.63 1.83 7.50
C ALA A 75 -15.16 0.86 6.39
N GLY A 76 -13.85 0.56 6.32
CA GLY A 76 -13.32 -0.44 5.41
C GLY A 76 -13.92 -1.83 5.63
N ILE A 77 -13.86 -2.31 6.88
CA ILE A 77 -14.40 -3.62 7.28
C ILE A 77 -15.91 -3.71 6.98
N GLY A 78 -16.67 -2.68 7.35
CA GLY A 78 -18.13 -2.68 7.12
C GLY A 78 -18.51 -2.72 5.63
N MET A 79 -17.76 -2.03 4.77
CA MET A 79 -17.97 -2.12 3.32
C MET A 79 -17.62 -3.50 2.77
N GLU A 80 -16.54 -4.13 3.28
CA GLU A 80 -16.09 -5.46 2.88
C GLU A 80 -17.18 -6.49 3.18
N ASP A 81 -17.66 -6.51 4.43
CA ASP A 81 -18.72 -7.40 4.91
C ASP A 81 -20.01 -7.21 4.10
N TYR A 82 -20.36 -5.96 3.76
CA TYR A 82 -21.54 -5.65 2.96
C TYR A 82 -21.45 -6.20 1.53
N PHE A 83 -20.35 -5.94 0.82
CA PHE A 83 -20.17 -6.43 -0.55
C PHE A 83 -20.08 -7.96 -0.59
N GLN A 84 -19.39 -8.59 0.37
CA GLN A 84 -19.40 -10.05 0.51
C GLN A 84 -20.83 -10.59 0.67
N THR A 85 -21.68 -9.94 1.48
CA THR A 85 -23.08 -10.33 1.62
C THR A 85 -23.85 -10.21 0.31
N MET A 86 -23.63 -9.15 -0.48
CA MET A 86 -24.30 -8.98 -1.77
C MET A 86 -23.88 -10.07 -2.78
N TRP A 87 -22.57 -10.35 -2.91
CA TRP A 87 -22.08 -11.41 -3.80
C TRP A 87 -22.51 -12.81 -3.34
N LYS A 88 -22.64 -13.03 -2.04
CA LYS A 88 -23.22 -14.26 -1.49
C LYS A 88 -24.68 -14.42 -1.91
N ASN A 89 -25.48 -13.35 -1.80
CA ASN A 89 -26.89 -13.37 -2.20
C ASN A 89 -27.07 -13.60 -3.70
N GLN A 90 -26.13 -13.13 -4.52
CA GLN A 90 -26.08 -13.41 -5.97
C GLN A 90 -25.58 -14.82 -6.31
N GLY A 91 -25.11 -15.60 -5.34
CA GLY A 91 -24.59 -16.95 -5.57
C GLY A 91 -23.21 -17.01 -6.23
N VAL A 92 -22.46 -15.91 -6.24
CA VAL A 92 -21.14 -15.82 -6.90
C VAL A 92 -19.97 -15.82 -5.93
N LEU A 93 -20.20 -15.56 -4.63
CA LEU A 93 -19.17 -15.63 -3.60
C LEU A 93 -18.67 -17.07 -3.43
N LEU A 94 -17.38 -17.28 -3.68
CA LEU A 94 -16.72 -18.57 -3.41
C LEU A 94 -16.15 -18.60 -1.99
N ALA A 95 -15.44 -17.54 -1.60
CA ALA A 95 -14.87 -17.39 -0.27
C ALA A 95 -14.61 -15.92 0.08
N GLY A 96 -14.67 -15.61 1.37
CA GLY A 96 -14.23 -14.34 1.95
C GLY A 96 -13.15 -14.59 3.00
N ASN A 97 -12.31 -13.59 3.26
CA ASN A 97 -11.26 -13.62 4.28
C ASN A 97 -10.33 -14.84 4.13
N VAL A 98 -9.81 -15.00 2.91
CA VAL A 98 -9.07 -16.19 2.48
C VAL A 98 -7.65 -16.15 3.03
N ILE A 99 -7.33 -17.09 3.91
CA ILE A 99 -6.03 -17.16 4.59
C ILE A 99 -4.94 -17.60 3.61
N ASN A 100 -3.90 -16.78 3.48
CA ASN A 100 -2.68 -17.08 2.74
C ASN A 100 -1.51 -17.24 3.73
N TYR A 101 -1.01 -18.47 3.87
CA TYR A 101 0.13 -18.74 4.74
C TYR A 101 1.08 -19.76 4.13
N GLY A 102 2.36 -19.40 4.00
CA GLY A 102 3.40 -20.32 3.56
C GLY A 102 4.65 -19.64 3.04
N ALA A 103 5.67 -20.44 2.77
CA ALA A 103 6.86 -19.99 2.04
C ALA A 103 6.49 -19.61 0.60
N VAL A 104 7.09 -18.52 0.10
CA VAL A 104 6.89 -18.04 -1.27
C VAL A 104 8.27 -17.77 -1.89
N GLY A 105 8.47 -18.21 -3.13
CA GLY A 105 9.77 -18.09 -3.81
C GLY A 105 10.79 -19.12 -3.34
N ASN A 106 12.07 -18.84 -3.64
CA ASN A 106 13.17 -19.77 -3.41
C ASN A 106 13.83 -19.64 -2.02
N ASP A 107 13.66 -18.51 -1.33
CA ASP A 107 14.21 -18.31 0.01
C ASP A 107 13.21 -18.86 1.06
N PRO A 108 13.53 -19.96 1.77
CA PRO A 108 12.62 -20.58 2.72
C PRO A 108 12.32 -19.71 3.95
N ARG A 109 13.10 -18.66 4.20
CA ARG A 109 12.87 -17.69 5.28
C ARG A 109 11.73 -16.73 4.95
N VAL A 110 11.40 -16.58 3.67
CA VAL A 110 10.30 -15.73 3.19
C VAL A 110 8.97 -16.47 3.38
N VAL A 111 8.49 -16.47 4.62
CA VAL A 111 7.17 -16.98 4.99
C VAL A 111 6.18 -15.83 5.04
N ILE A 112 5.21 -15.88 4.13
CA ILE A 112 4.16 -14.88 3.99
C ILE A 112 2.92 -15.31 4.77
N SER A 113 2.34 -14.37 5.50
CA SER A 113 1.12 -14.52 6.28
C SER A 113 0.22 -13.33 5.99
N GLY A 114 -0.89 -13.59 5.29
CA GLY A 114 -1.86 -12.58 4.88
C GLY A 114 -3.24 -13.16 4.67
N GLU A 115 -4.16 -12.29 4.31
CA GLU A 115 -5.56 -12.63 4.08
C GLU A 115 -6.00 -11.89 2.81
N SER A 116 -6.41 -12.62 1.77
CA SER A 116 -7.10 -12.01 0.63
C SER A 116 -8.54 -11.73 1.01
N ASP A 117 -9.08 -10.60 0.58
CA ASP A 117 -10.41 -10.19 1.02
C ASP A 117 -11.50 -11.13 0.48
N ILE A 118 -11.53 -11.38 -0.85
CA ILE A 118 -12.61 -12.14 -1.50
C ILE A 118 -12.07 -13.02 -2.65
N ILE A 119 -12.71 -14.16 -2.88
CA ILE A 119 -12.69 -14.90 -4.16
C ILE A 119 -14.13 -15.06 -4.65
N LEU A 120 -14.38 -14.66 -5.89
CA LEU A 120 -15.66 -14.86 -6.58
C LEU A 120 -15.50 -15.92 -7.67
N ARG A 121 -16.53 -16.73 -7.88
CA ARG A 121 -16.67 -17.46 -9.14
C ARG A 121 -16.77 -16.45 -10.27
N ASP A 122 -16.22 -16.77 -11.43
CA ASP A 122 -16.41 -15.93 -12.59
C ASP A 122 -17.87 -16.02 -13.06
N PHE A 123 -18.44 -14.94 -13.59
CA PHE A 123 -19.83 -14.86 -13.96
C PHE A 123 -20.08 -13.87 -15.10
N GLU A 124 -21.20 -14.04 -15.79
CA GLU A 124 -21.73 -13.09 -16.76
C GLU A 124 -22.99 -12.44 -16.20
N MET A 125 -23.17 -11.16 -16.50
CA MET A 125 -24.36 -10.40 -16.17
C MET A 125 -25.02 -9.89 -17.45
N ASP A 126 -26.33 -9.70 -17.42
CA ASP A 126 -27.04 -8.91 -18.42
C ASP A 126 -26.98 -7.39 -18.11
N ASP A 127 -27.60 -6.59 -18.99
CA ASP A 127 -27.62 -5.12 -18.87
C ASP A 127 -28.38 -4.62 -17.63
N ASP A 128 -29.29 -5.45 -17.06
CA ASP A 128 -30.05 -5.16 -15.84
C ASP A 128 -29.30 -5.61 -14.57
N GLY A 129 -28.13 -6.22 -14.74
CA GLY A 129 -27.26 -6.68 -13.67
C GLY A 129 -27.68 -8.01 -13.04
N GLN A 130 -28.48 -8.82 -13.74
CA GLN A 130 -28.78 -10.18 -13.31
C GLN A 130 -27.67 -11.13 -13.73
N VAL A 131 -27.28 -12.03 -12.83
CA VAL A 131 -26.30 -13.07 -13.15
C VAL A 131 -26.96 -14.11 -14.04
N ILE A 132 -26.49 -14.21 -15.29
CA ILE A 132 -27.02 -15.13 -16.29
C ILE A 132 -26.20 -16.42 -16.41
N ARG A 133 -24.95 -16.40 -15.94
CA ARG A 133 -24.06 -17.57 -15.96
C ARG A 133 -23.02 -17.48 -14.85
N VAL A 134 -22.74 -18.61 -14.21
CA VAL A 134 -21.64 -18.76 -13.25
C VAL A 134 -20.71 -19.89 -13.71
N TYR A 135 -19.43 -19.56 -13.89
CA TYR A 135 -18.39 -20.51 -14.28
C TYR A 135 -17.97 -21.37 -13.09
N GLN A 136 -17.97 -22.70 -13.27
CA GLN A 136 -17.69 -23.65 -12.19
C GLN A 136 -16.19 -23.94 -12.02
N ASP A 137 -15.41 -23.70 -13.06
CA ASP A 137 -13.96 -24.00 -13.19
C ASP A 137 -13.09 -22.73 -13.22
N ARG A 138 -13.71 -21.54 -13.11
CA ARG A 138 -13.03 -20.24 -13.15
C ARG A 138 -13.51 -19.34 -12.03
N ALA A 139 -12.56 -18.63 -11.43
CA ALA A 139 -12.77 -17.67 -10.35
C ALA A 139 -11.80 -16.50 -10.51
N PHE A 140 -12.03 -15.42 -9.77
CA PHE A 140 -11.09 -14.32 -9.64
C PHE A 140 -11.08 -13.79 -8.20
N GLY A 141 -9.92 -13.30 -7.76
CA GLY A 141 -9.81 -12.68 -6.44
C GLY A 141 -10.22 -11.20 -6.47
N ILE A 142 -10.61 -10.66 -5.32
CA ILE A 142 -10.78 -9.22 -5.13
C ILE A 142 -9.96 -8.79 -3.92
N GLU A 143 -9.17 -7.73 -4.10
CA GLU A 143 -8.58 -6.92 -3.05
C GLU A 143 -9.40 -5.62 -2.94
N MET A 144 -10.11 -5.45 -1.83
CA MET A 144 -11.05 -4.36 -1.66
C MET A 144 -10.41 -3.21 -0.89
N LYS A 145 -10.53 -1.99 -1.42
CA LYS A 145 -9.91 -0.81 -0.81
C LYS A 145 -10.92 0.32 -0.72
N THR A 146 -11.17 0.79 0.50
CA THR A 146 -11.89 2.04 0.68
C THR A 146 -10.94 3.23 0.59
N CYS A 147 -11.40 4.30 -0.04
CA CYS A 147 -10.63 5.53 -0.17
C CYS A 147 -11.53 6.75 0.03
N ARG A 148 -10.92 7.94 0.15
CA ARG A 148 -11.63 9.21 0.23
C ARG A 148 -10.72 10.38 -0.10
N GLY A 149 -11.33 11.46 -0.59
CA GLY A 149 -10.71 12.78 -0.68
C GLY A 149 -9.87 13.03 -1.94
N HIS A 150 -9.39 14.27 -2.07
CA HIS A 150 -8.81 14.80 -3.30
C HIS A 150 -7.68 13.95 -3.89
N PHE A 151 -6.77 13.44 -3.05
CA PHE A 151 -5.65 12.63 -3.54
C PHE A 151 -6.08 11.29 -4.11
N ALA A 152 -7.06 10.61 -3.48
CA ALA A 152 -7.63 9.38 -4.01
C ALA A 152 -8.35 9.65 -5.34
N GLN A 153 -9.17 10.70 -5.38
CA GLN A 153 -9.88 11.14 -6.59
C GLN A 153 -8.93 11.42 -7.76
N LYS A 154 -7.78 12.04 -7.49
CA LYS A 154 -6.78 12.31 -8.52
C LYS A 154 -5.97 11.08 -8.92
N GLU A 155 -5.44 10.34 -7.96
CA GLU A 155 -4.52 9.22 -8.26
C GLU A 155 -5.28 7.98 -8.76
N ILE A 156 -6.30 7.53 -8.01
CA ILE A 156 -7.01 6.27 -8.24
C ILE A 156 -8.06 6.42 -9.33
N PHE A 157 -8.81 7.52 -9.34
CA PHE A 157 -9.89 7.76 -10.32
C PHE A 157 -9.46 8.65 -11.50
N GLY A 158 -8.22 9.15 -11.51
CA GLY A 158 -7.70 9.97 -12.60
C GLY A 158 -8.24 11.40 -12.69
N ARG A 159 -9.13 11.84 -11.77
CA ARG A 159 -9.79 13.15 -11.85
C ARG A 159 -8.76 14.28 -11.78
N GLY A 160 -8.53 14.96 -12.90
CA GLY A 160 -7.53 16.03 -13.02
C GLY A 160 -6.08 15.55 -12.99
N ASN A 161 -5.84 14.25 -13.19
CA ASN A 161 -4.51 13.68 -13.28
C ASN A 161 -4.05 13.64 -14.75
N LYS A 162 -3.12 14.53 -15.08
CA LYS A 162 -2.58 14.62 -16.45
C LYS A 162 -1.67 13.46 -16.83
N LYS A 163 -1.00 12.83 -15.83
CA LYS A 163 -0.09 11.71 -16.06
C LYS A 163 -0.87 10.40 -16.19
N TYR A 164 -1.91 10.20 -15.38
CA TYR A 164 -2.76 9.01 -15.42
C TYR A 164 -4.24 9.42 -15.50
N PRO A 165 -4.73 9.81 -16.69
CA PRO A 165 -6.10 10.30 -16.84
C PRO A 165 -7.18 9.26 -16.55
N MET A 166 -6.87 7.97 -16.75
CA MET A 166 -7.74 6.84 -16.40
C MET A 166 -7.61 6.40 -14.94
N GLY A 167 -6.75 7.07 -14.16
CA GLY A 167 -6.37 6.65 -12.82
C GLY A 167 -5.37 5.48 -12.82
N LYS A 168 -4.83 5.19 -11.63
CA LYS A 168 -3.96 4.03 -11.41
C LYS A 168 -4.15 3.47 -9.99
N PRO A 169 -3.98 2.16 -9.79
CA PRO A 169 -3.89 1.60 -8.46
C PRO A 169 -2.61 2.09 -7.75
N LYS A 170 -2.64 2.05 -6.42
CA LYS A 170 -1.45 2.30 -5.61
C LYS A 170 -0.46 1.15 -5.75
N MET A 171 0.83 1.46 -5.79
CA MET A 171 1.90 0.46 -5.95
C MET A 171 1.88 -0.58 -4.82
N GLU A 172 1.61 -0.14 -3.58
CA GLU A 172 1.51 -1.08 -2.44
C GLU A 172 0.38 -2.10 -2.63
N HIS A 173 -0.74 -1.67 -3.23
CA HIS A 173 -1.89 -2.54 -3.45
C HIS A 173 -1.61 -3.51 -4.61
N ILE A 174 -0.96 -3.04 -5.68
CA ILE A 174 -0.52 -3.91 -6.79
C ILE A 174 0.38 -5.03 -6.25
N MET A 175 1.40 -4.68 -5.44
CA MET A 175 2.32 -5.67 -4.88
C MET A 175 1.63 -6.62 -3.89
N GLN A 176 0.74 -6.12 -3.03
CA GLN A 176 -0.05 -6.96 -2.13
C GLN A 176 -0.87 -7.99 -2.92
N THR A 177 -1.56 -7.56 -3.99
CA THR A 177 -2.36 -8.43 -4.85
C THR A 177 -1.50 -9.43 -5.63
N ALA A 178 -0.33 -9.01 -6.12
CA ALA A 178 0.62 -9.90 -6.78
C ALA A 178 1.07 -11.05 -5.85
N MET A 179 1.32 -10.77 -4.57
CA MET A 179 1.64 -11.82 -3.59
C MET A 179 0.50 -12.82 -3.42
N TYR A 180 -0.77 -12.38 -3.41
CA TYR A 180 -1.90 -13.30 -3.37
C TYR A 180 -1.99 -14.16 -4.62
N LEU A 181 -1.75 -13.57 -5.79
CA LEU A 181 -1.67 -14.32 -7.05
C LEU A 181 -0.58 -15.39 -6.99
N MET A 182 0.61 -15.11 -6.45
CA MET A 182 1.66 -16.12 -6.32
C MET A 182 1.28 -17.29 -5.40
N MET A 183 0.46 -17.03 -4.37
CA MET A 183 0.08 -18.02 -3.36
C MET A 183 -1.20 -18.82 -3.70
N ARG A 184 -1.93 -18.41 -4.75
CA ARG A 184 -3.29 -18.86 -5.03
C ARG A 184 -3.45 -20.35 -5.36
N LYS A 185 -2.37 -21.06 -5.74
CA LYS A 185 -2.43 -22.46 -6.19
C LYS A 185 -3.18 -23.37 -5.21
N ARG A 186 -2.98 -23.14 -3.91
CA ARG A 186 -3.68 -23.90 -2.86
C ARG A 186 -5.18 -23.67 -2.87
N HIS A 187 -5.61 -22.46 -3.19
CA HIS A 187 -7.04 -22.10 -3.31
C HIS A 187 -7.61 -22.66 -4.60
N GLU A 188 -6.88 -22.56 -5.72
CA GLU A 188 -7.24 -23.19 -6.99
C GLU A 188 -7.49 -24.69 -6.82
N ASP A 189 -6.58 -25.39 -6.14
CA ASP A 189 -6.69 -26.83 -5.86
C ASP A 189 -7.84 -27.14 -4.90
N HIS A 190 -8.01 -26.35 -3.85
CA HIS A 190 -9.05 -26.56 -2.85
C HIS A 190 -10.46 -26.38 -3.42
N TYR A 191 -10.65 -25.36 -4.26
CA TYR A 191 -11.96 -25.03 -4.84
C TYR A 191 -12.20 -25.65 -6.21
N GLY A 192 -11.19 -26.27 -6.83
CA GLY A 192 -11.29 -26.85 -8.17
C GLY A 192 -11.50 -25.81 -9.27
N VAL A 193 -10.82 -24.66 -9.17
CA VAL A 193 -10.96 -23.52 -10.10
C VAL A 193 -9.60 -22.99 -10.54
N THR A 194 -9.59 -22.24 -11.64
CA THR A 194 -8.45 -21.39 -12.03
C THR A 194 -8.70 -19.95 -11.57
N ILE A 195 -7.65 -19.27 -11.08
CA ILE A 195 -7.70 -17.86 -10.64
C ILE A 195 -6.66 -17.06 -11.44
N PRO A 196 -6.97 -16.63 -12.68
CA PRO A 196 -5.97 -16.00 -13.56
C PRO A 196 -5.62 -14.55 -13.17
N TYR A 197 -6.49 -13.88 -12.42
CA TYR A 197 -6.28 -12.49 -12.03
C TYR A 197 -6.99 -12.17 -10.70
N TYR A 198 -6.61 -11.03 -10.13
CA TYR A 198 -7.34 -10.38 -9.06
C TYR A 198 -7.80 -8.99 -9.52
N LEU A 199 -8.92 -8.51 -8.99
CA LEU A 199 -9.33 -7.12 -9.13
C LEU A 199 -8.95 -6.35 -7.87
N ILE A 200 -8.30 -5.21 -8.01
CA ILE A 200 -8.27 -4.21 -6.93
C ILE A 200 -9.52 -3.36 -7.08
N PHE A 201 -10.49 -3.53 -6.20
CA PHE A 201 -11.74 -2.79 -6.18
C PHE A 201 -11.63 -1.59 -5.24
N TYR A 202 -11.62 -0.38 -5.80
CA TYR A 202 -11.63 0.86 -5.02
C TYR A 202 -13.04 1.41 -4.89
N PHE A 203 -13.44 1.73 -3.65
CA PHE A 203 -14.70 2.38 -3.34
C PHE A 203 -14.45 3.70 -2.60
N ASP A 204 -14.92 4.83 -3.14
CA ASP A 204 -14.88 6.09 -2.41
C ASP A 204 -16.09 6.19 -1.48
N VAL A 205 -15.82 6.15 -0.17
CA VAL A 205 -16.85 6.21 0.87
C VAL A 205 -17.49 7.60 1.01
N ALA A 206 -16.97 8.62 0.32
CA ALA A 206 -17.52 9.97 0.35
C ALA A 206 -18.66 10.19 -0.66
N ASP A 207 -18.58 9.61 -1.86
CA ASP A 207 -19.56 9.82 -2.93
C ASP A 207 -20.11 8.53 -3.56
N GLY A 208 -19.61 7.36 -3.17
CA GLY A 208 -20.05 6.05 -3.66
C GLY A 208 -19.49 5.67 -5.04
N THR A 209 -18.62 6.50 -5.63
CA THR A 209 -17.94 6.15 -6.89
C THR A 209 -16.99 4.97 -6.66
N TYR A 210 -16.91 4.05 -7.63
CA TYR A 210 -15.97 2.93 -7.60
C TYR A 210 -15.23 2.76 -8.93
N ILE A 211 -14.06 2.13 -8.85
CA ILE A 211 -13.24 1.76 -10.01
C ILE A 211 -12.49 0.46 -9.68
N SER A 212 -12.22 -0.36 -10.70
CA SER A 212 -11.43 -1.59 -10.53
C SER A 212 -10.28 -1.66 -11.51
N PHE A 213 -9.19 -2.28 -11.07
CA PHE A 213 -8.04 -2.60 -11.90
C PHE A 213 -7.77 -4.10 -11.83
N LYS A 214 -7.60 -4.72 -12.99
CA LYS A 214 -7.23 -6.13 -13.13
C LYS A 214 -5.72 -6.27 -12.99
N ILE A 215 -5.31 -7.16 -12.09
CA ILE A 215 -3.91 -7.50 -11.81
C ILE A 215 -3.70 -8.95 -12.22
N SER A 216 -2.69 -9.21 -13.04
CA SER A 216 -2.29 -10.56 -13.46
C SER A 216 -0.77 -10.66 -13.53
N LEU A 217 -0.24 -11.89 -13.67
CA LEU A 217 1.19 -12.16 -13.76
C LEU A 217 1.52 -12.71 -15.14
N SER A 218 2.60 -12.23 -15.75
CA SER A 218 2.95 -12.51 -17.16
C SER A 218 3.14 -14.00 -17.47
N ASN A 219 3.65 -14.78 -16.52
CA ASN A 219 3.88 -16.22 -16.68
C ASN A 219 2.83 -17.06 -15.91
N GLY A 220 1.66 -16.47 -15.63
CA GLY A 220 0.60 -17.09 -14.85
C GLY A 220 0.84 -17.04 -13.35
N TYR A 221 1.93 -17.61 -12.84
CA TYR A 221 2.21 -17.67 -11.38
C TYR A 221 3.28 -16.69 -10.89
N GLU A 222 4.09 -16.17 -11.80
CA GLU A 222 5.22 -15.30 -11.52
C GLU A 222 5.49 -14.37 -12.72
N GLY A 223 6.52 -13.53 -12.62
CA GLY A 223 6.98 -12.63 -13.66
C GLY A 223 6.51 -11.19 -13.48
N ASP A 224 6.35 -10.49 -14.60
CA ASP A 224 5.94 -9.09 -14.59
C ASP A 224 4.49 -8.95 -14.13
N ILE A 225 4.24 -7.92 -13.33
CA ILE A 225 2.90 -7.62 -12.83
C ILE A 225 2.19 -6.74 -13.86
N ILE A 226 1.16 -7.30 -14.49
CA ILE A 226 0.35 -6.64 -15.51
C ILE A 226 -0.83 -5.95 -14.83
N VAL A 227 -1.00 -4.65 -15.08
CA VAL A 227 -2.08 -3.82 -14.54
C VAL A 227 -2.93 -3.29 -15.68
N GLU A 228 -4.21 -3.65 -15.68
CA GLU A 228 -5.17 -3.28 -16.72
C GLU A 228 -6.43 -2.65 -16.12
N THR A 229 -7.07 -1.79 -16.89
CA THR A 229 -8.47 -1.42 -16.67
C THR A 229 -9.39 -2.60 -17.02
N LEU A 230 -10.65 -2.56 -16.59
CA LEU A 230 -11.61 -3.63 -16.90
C LEU A 230 -11.89 -3.81 -18.40
N ASP A 231 -11.72 -2.77 -19.22
CA ASP A 231 -11.79 -2.83 -20.68
C ASP A 231 -10.49 -3.32 -21.35
N GLY A 232 -9.52 -3.82 -20.57
CA GLY A 232 -8.32 -4.47 -21.07
C GLY A 232 -7.22 -3.52 -21.54
N LYS A 233 -7.25 -2.24 -21.16
CA LYS A 233 -6.17 -1.30 -21.47
C LYS A 233 -5.12 -1.34 -20.37
N THR A 234 -3.86 -1.48 -20.73
CA THR A 234 -2.74 -1.37 -19.79
C THR A 234 -2.73 0.01 -19.14
N VAL A 235 -2.57 0.06 -17.82
CA VAL A 235 -2.39 1.32 -17.08
C VAL A 235 -0.99 1.84 -17.34
N ALA A 236 -0.90 2.91 -18.11
CA ALA A 236 0.34 3.56 -18.51
C ALA A 236 0.22 5.08 -18.40
N PRO A 237 1.32 5.81 -18.21
CA PRO A 237 1.27 7.27 -18.18
C PRO A 237 0.99 7.82 -19.58
N ASP A 238 0.31 8.97 -19.63
CA ASP A 238 0.04 9.71 -20.87
C ASP A 238 1.33 10.39 -21.38
N PRO A 239 1.83 10.06 -22.58
CA PRO A 239 3.02 10.70 -23.15
C PRO A 239 2.90 12.21 -23.32
N VAL A 240 1.68 12.75 -23.46
CA VAL A 240 1.43 14.20 -23.55
C VAL A 240 1.86 14.90 -22.26
N TYR A 241 1.78 14.23 -21.11
CA TYR A 241 2.29 14.78 -19.86
C TYR A 241 3.78 15.09 -19.95
N GLY A 242 4.57 14.18 -20.54
CA GLY A 242 6.01 14.40 -20.72
C GLY A 242 6.33 15.64 -21.55
N LEU A 243 5.54 15.89 -22.61
CA LEU A 243 5.65 17.11 -23.41
C LEU A 243 5.38 18.37 -22.58
N THR A 244 4.45 18.33 -21.63
CA THR A 244 4.12 19.51 -20.80
C THR A 244 5.19 19.87 -19.78
N ILE A 245 6.02 18.92 -19.37
CA ILE A 245 7.11 19.15 -18.40
C ILE A 245 8.51 19.14 -19.05
N GLY A 246 8.59 18.86 -20.36
CA GLY A 246 9.84 18.85 -21.12
C GLY A 246 10.71 17.61 -20.87
N GLU A 247 10.14 16.52 -20.37
CA GLU A 247 10.85 15.28 -20.05
C GLU A 247 10.06 14.07 -20.56
N PRO A 248 10.67 13.10 -21.27
CA PRO A 248 9.97 11.91 -21.71
C PRO A 248 9.38 11.13 -20.54
N VAL A 249 8.17 10.61 -20.74
CA VAL A 249 7.48 9.77 -19.75
C VAL A 249 7.21 8.42 -20.39
N VAL A 250 7.61 7.34 -19.71
CA VAL A 250 7.44 5.95 -20.15
C VAL A 250 6.71 5.15 -19.08
N PRO A 251 6.11 4.00 -19.41
CA PRO A 251 5.61 3.08 -18.37
C PRO A 251 6.71 2.73 -17.36
N TRP A 252 6.33 2.59 -16.09
CA TRP A 252 7.26 2.07 -15.08
C TRP A 252 7.74 0.67 -15.47
N SER A 253 8.89 0.25 -14.97
CA SER A 253 9.42 -1.10 -15.19
C SER A 253 10.13 -1.65 -13.95
N GLY A 254 10.33 -2.97 -13.92
CA GLY A 254 10.88 -3.67 -12.76
C GLY A 254 9.86 -3.98 -11.66
N LEU A 255 8.56 -3.75 -11.90
CA LEU A 255 7.49 -4.20 -11.00
C LEU A 255 7.14 -5.66 -11.32
N ASN A 256 7.89 -6.59 -10.74
CA ASN A 256 7.74 -8.02 -10.94
C ASN A 256 7.89 -8.80 -9.64
N THR A 257 7.53 -10.08 -9.67
CA THR A 257 7.56 -10.95 -8.48
C THR A 257 8.97 -11.18 -7.95
N ASP A 258 9.97 -11.26 -8.83
CA ASP A 258 11.36 -11.54 -8.44
C ASP A 258 11.95 -10.40 -7.62
N ASN A 259 11.75 -9.16 -8.04
CA ASN A 259 12.22 -7.98 -7.31
C ASN A 259 11.50 -7.83 -5.96
N ILE A 260 10.23 -8.24 -5.86
CA ILE A 260 9.49 -8.27 -4.58
C ILE A 260 10.09 -9.34 -3.65
N LEU A 261 10.35 -10.55 -4.16
CA LEU A 261 10.94 -11.64 -3.39
C LEU A 261 12.38 -11.35 -2.96
N GLU A 262 13.17 -10.70 -3.82
CA GLU A 262 14.51 -10.23 -3.50
C GLU A 262 14.47 -9.26 -2.31
N ARG A 263 13.51 -8.34 -2.32
CA ARG A 263 13.29 -7.42 -1.19
C ARG A 263 12.93 -8.17 0.08
N TYR A 264 12.01 -9.14 0.05
CA TYR A 264 11.73 -9.95 1.25
C TYR A 264 12.96 -10.73 1.73
N SER A 265 13.78 -11.26 0.83
CA SER A 265 15.02 -11.96 1.18
C SER A 265 16.01 -11.01 1.88
N LYS A 266 16.17 -9.78 1.35
CA LYS A 266 16.95 -8.71 1.99
C LYS A 266 16.38 -8.29 3.35
N LEU A 267 15.06 -8.33 3.54
CA LEU A 267 14.45 -8.11 4.85
C LEU A 267 14.83 -9.24 5.81
N ALA A 268 14.76 -10.49 5.37
CA ALA A 268 15.17 -11.65 6.18
C ALA A 268 16.62 -11.50 6.67
N ASP A 269 17.55 -11.09 5.81
CA ASP A 269 18.94 -10.83 6.20
C ASP A 269 19.03 -9.69 7.23
N LYS A 270 18.29 -8.60 7.03
CA LYS A 270 18.29 -7.44 7.95
C LYS A 270 17.69 -7.76 9.31
N LEU A 271 16.78 -8.74 9.42
CA LEU A 271 16.17 -9.12 10.70
C LEU A 271 17.17 -9.72 11.69
N GLU A 272 18.28 -10.28 11.20
CA GLU A 272 19.36 -10.84 12.01
C GLU A 272 20.32 -9.76 12.55
N LEU A 273 20.19 -8.50 12.10
CA LEU A 273 21.02 -7.41 12.59
C LEU A 273 20.64 -7.06 14.04
N PRO A 274 21.63 -6.77 14.90
CA PRO A 274 21.36 -6.35 16.28
C PRO A 274 20.70 -4.97 16.36
N ASP A 275 20.95 -4.14 15.35
CA ASP A 275 20.45 -2.78 15.25
C ASP A 275 19.52 -2.62 14.03
N PRO A 276 18.55 -1.70 14.10
CA PRO A 276 17.65 -1.45 12.98
C PRO A 276 18.43 -0.99 11.74
N PRO A 277 18.08 -1.49 10.54
CA PRO A 277 18.78 -1.15 9.29
C PRO A 277 18.57 0.31 8.90
N GLU A 278 19.38 0.83 7.97
CA GLU A 278 19.30 2.21 7.49
C GLU A 278 17.91 2.65 7.01
N ARG A 279 17.68 3.97 7.02
CA ARG A 279 16.40 4.56 6.61
C ARG A 279 16.29 4.53 5.08
N GLU A 280 15.24 3.89 4.58
CA GLU A 280 14.99 3.78 3.14
C GLU A 280 14.13 4.94 2.58
N TYR A 281 13.50 5.70 3.48
CA TYR A 281 12.64 6.84 3.17
C TYR A 281 13.05 8.06 4.02
N GLN A 282 12.79 9.24 3.48
CA GLN A 282 13.20 10.51 4.08
C GLN A 282 12.00 11.19 4.75
N LEU A 283 12.10 11.50 6.05
CA LEU A 283 11.07 12.31 6.73
C LEU A 283 11.02 13.75 6.19
N ARG A 284 12.18 14.25 5.76
CA ARG A 284 12.33 15.49 5.01
C ARG A 284 13.30 15.24 3.88
N TYR A 285 12.91 15.61 2.66
CA TYR A 285 13.77 15.44 1.50
C TYR A 285 15.05 16.28 1.61
N ASN A 286 16.17 15.68 1.21
CA ASN A 286 17.37 16.43 0.86
C ASN A 286 17.15 17.28 -0.41
N ASP A 287 18.07 18.22 -0.68
CA ASP A 287 17.95 19.17 -1.79
C ASP A 287 17.77 18.47 -3.15
N ALA A 288 18.59 17.45 -3.43
CA ALA A 288 18.53 16.71 -4.69
C ALA A 288 17.17 16.02 -4.89
N THR A 289 16.66 15.32 -3.87
CA THR A 289 15.36 14.63 -3.94
C THR A 289 14.20 15.63 -4.06
N ALA A 290 14.21 16.71 -3.28
CA ALA A 290 13.16 17.72 -3.31
C ALA A 290 13.07 18.40 -4.70
N ARG A 291 14.22 18.79 -5.27
CA ARG A 291 14.28 19.41 -6.59
C ARG A 291 13.86 18.45 -7.69
N ARG A 292 14.33 17.19 -7.67
CA ARG A 292 13.92 16.17 -8.65
C ARG A 292 12.42 15.92 -8.59
N LYS A 293 11.86 15.66 -7.39
CA LYS A 293 10.41 15.44 -7.22
C LYS A 293 9.58 16.65 -7.63
N PHE A 294 10.06 17.87 -7.42
CA PHE A 294 9.38 19.07 -7.90
C PHE A 294 9.40 19.18 -9.43
N ALA A 295 10.56 18.94 -10.05
CA ALA A 295 10.74 18.99 -11.50
C ALA A 295 9.81 18.02 -12.23
N ILE A 296 9.67 16.79 -11.72
CA ILE A 296 8.81 15.75 -12.31
C ILE A 296 7.34 15.83 -11.89
N GLY A 297 6.95 16.83 -11.08
CA GLY A 297 5.56 17.08 -10.67
C GLY A 297 5.03 16.21 -9.52
N ASP A 298 5.86 15.36 -8.91
CA ASP A 298 5.52 14.52 -7.75
C ASP A 298 5.44 15.34 -6.45
N LEU A 299 6.16 16.45 -6.36
CA LEU A 299 6.07 17.42 -5.28
C LEU A 299 5.34 18.68 -5.77
N SER A 300 4.23 19.04 -5.13
CA SER A 300 3.45 20.22 -5.55
C SER A 300 4.19 21.53 -5.26
N LYS A 301 3.90 22.59 -6.03
CA LYS A 301 4.44 23.95 -5.80
C LYS A 301 4.27 24.43 -4.35
N THR A 302 3.11 24.16 -3.75
CA THR A 302 2.84 24.51 -2.36
C THR A 302 3.73 23.76 -1.38
N LYS A 303 3.94 22.45 -1.61
CA LYS A 303 4.80 21.63 -0.76
C LYS A 303 6.28 21.95 -0.94
N PHE A 304 6.73 22.21 -2.16
CA PHE A 304 8.10 22.65 -2.42
C PHE A 304 8.39 24.01 -1.77
N ALA A 305 7.48 24.98 -1.90
CA ALA A 305 7.62 26.26 -1.19
C ALA A 305 7.60 26.12 0.34
N GLN A 306 6.82 25.17 0.87
CA GLN A 306 6.84 24.83 2.29
C GLN A 306 8.21 24.26 2.68
N TRP A 307 8.77 23.35 1.88
CA TRP A 307 10.10 22.78 2.11
C TRP A 307 11.19 23.85 2.10
N GLU A 308 11.20 24.76 1.13
CA GLU A 308 12.18 25.86 1.04
C GLU A 308 12.10 26.83 2.23
N LYS A 309 10.88 27.24 2.62
CA LYS A 309 10.68 28.32 3.59
C LYS A 309 10.61 27.86 5.05
N LYS A 310 10.37 26.57 5.29
CA LYS A 310 10.22 26.00 6.63
C LYS A 310 11.20 24.83 6.82
N PRO A 311 12.42 25.10 7.29
CA PRO A 311 13.45 24.07 7.50
C PRO A 311 12.98 22.92 8.41
N LEU A 312 12.19 23.24 9.44
CA LEU A 312 11.64 22.27 10.39
C LEU A 312 10.39 21.51 9.87
N ALA A 313 9.89 21.82 8.67
CA ALA A 313 8.75 21.11 8.13
C ALA A 313 9.13 19.72 7.60
N GLU A 314 8.37 18.71 8.00
CA GLU A 314 8.47 17.32 7.53
C GLU A 314 7.88 17.16 6.11
N VAL A 315 8.53 17.80 5.13
CA VAL A 315 8.20 17.61 3.72
C VAL A 315 9.08 16.50 3.16
N GLY A 316 8.60 15.27 3.28
CA GLY A 316 9.29 14.06 2.86
C GLY A 316 8.34 12.97 2.36
N ASP A 317 8.81 11.73 2.41
CA ASP A 317 8.07 10.54 2.03
C ASP A 317 6.93 10.26 3.01
N TRP A 318 5.73 10.01 2.48
CA TRP A 318 4.56 9.73 3.30
C TRP A 318 4.73 8.45 4.14
N GLN A 319 5.58 7.52 3.68
CA GLN A 319 5.96 6.32 4.41
C GLN A 319 6.55 6.64 5.77
N CYS A 320 7.28 7.75 5.91
CA CYS A 320 7.78 8.24 7.19
C CYS A 320 6.70 8.98 7.99
N SER A 321 5.88 9.79 7.33
CA SER A 321 4.81 10.58 8.00
C SER A 321 3.76 9.71 8.68
N TYR A 322 3.48 8.52 8.14
CA TYR A 322 2.49 7.58 8.66
C TYR A 322 3.13 6.29 9.23
N CYS A 323 4.41 6.33 9.61
CA CYS A 323 5.08 5.18 10.21
C CYS A 323 4.75 5.08 11.69
N ASP A 324 4.28 3.91 12.13
CA ASP A 324 4.03 3.62 13.55
C ASP A 324 5.29 3.65 14.44
N PHE A 325 6.47 3.65 13.81
CA PHE A 325 7.78 3.68 14.48
C PHE A 325 8.54 4.98 14.19
N LYS A 326 7.83 6.04 13.75
CA LYS A 326 8.45 7.30 13.35
C LYS A 326 9.31 7.86 14.46
N SER A 327 8.83 7.91 15.70
CA SER A 327 9.57 8.51 16.81
C SER A 327 10.78 7.67 17.26
N HIS A 328 10.77 6.35 17.05
CA HIS A 328 12.00 5.53 17.17
C HIS A 328 13.01 5.85 16.07
N CYS A 329 12.53 6.07 14.85
CA CYS A 329 13.33 6.33 13.67
C CYS A 329 13.83 7.78 13.60
N TYR A 330 13.12 8.73 14.19
CA TYR A 330 13.38 10.17 14.14
C TYR A 330 13.06 10.80 15.52
N PRO A 331 13.85 10.50 16.57
CA PRO A 331 13.56 10.93 17.94
C PRO A 331 13.48 12.44 18.12
N VAL A 332 14.18 13.21 17.29
CA VAL A 332 14.11 14.68 17.27
C VAL A 332 13.65 15.18 15.90
N SER A 333 12.67 14.49 15.30
CA SER A 333 12.07 14.83 14.00
C SER A 333 13.14 15.05 12.92
N VAL A 334 13.02 16.10 12.10
CA VAL A 334 13.93 16.40 10.98
C VAL A 334 15.37 16.67 11.42
N LEU A 335 15.61 17.04 12.68
CA LEU A 335 16.94 17.29 13.24
C LEU A 335 17.69 16.01 13.63
N THR A 336 17.05 14.84 13.46
CA THR A 336 17.68 13.55 13.78
C THR A 336 18.95 13.34 12.96
N ALA A 337 18.96 13.74 11.68
CA ALA A 337 20.15 13.62 10.84
C ALA A 337 21.31 14.51 11.32
N ASP A 338 21.00 15.71 11.80
CA ASP A 338 21.99 16.66 12.33
C ASP A 338 22.57 16.16 13.66
N LEU A 339 21.73 15.58 14.51
CA LEU A 339 22.16 14.90 15.74
C LEU A 339 23.09 13.72 15.43
N GLU A 340 22.71 12.84 14.49
CA GLU A 340 23.51 11.69 14.08
C GLU A 340 24.84 12.08 13.43
N SER A 341 24.87 13.24 12.77
CA SER A 341 26.08 13.82 12.16
C SER A 341 26.95 14.59 13.16
N GLY A 342 26.54 14.70 14.42
CA GLY A 342 27.24 15.45 15.46
C GLY A 342 27.19 16.97 15.31
N ILE A 343 26.31 17.48 14.44
CA ILE A 343 26.10 18.92 14.23
C ILE A 343 25.36 19.51 15.43
N LEU A 344 24.38 18.78 15.97
CA LEU A 344 23.60 19.16 17.14
C LEU A 344 23.75 18.13 18.26
N THR A 345 23.67 18.59 19.50
CA THR A 345 23.37 17.73 20.66
C THR A 345 21.86 17.54 20.79
N VAL A 346 21.43 16.54 21.57
CA VAL A 346 19.99 16.30 21.84
C VAL A 346 19.33 17.56 22.42
N ASN A 347 19.98 18.22 23.38
CA ASN A 347 19.41 19.42 24.01
C ASN A 347 19.27 20.59 23.02
N GLN A 348 20.24 20.77 22.12
CA GLN A 348 20.15 21.79 21.08
C GLN A 348 19.01 21.49 20.09
N ALA A 349 18.88 20.22 19.65
CA ALA A 349 17.80 19.82 18.77
C ALA A 349 16.42 20.00 19.43
N MET A 350 16.29 19.65 20.71
CA MET A 350 15.04 19.84 21.47
C MET A 350 14.68 21.32 21.64
N ALA A 351 15.67 22.17 21.94
CA ALA A 351 15.47 23.61 22.03
C ALA A 351 15.04 24.23 20.70
N GLU A 352 15.63 23.81 19.58
CA GLU A 352 15.23 24.26 18.23
C GLU A 352 13.81 23.84 17.85
N LEU A 353 13.33 22.71 18.37
CA LEU A 353 11.95 22.26 18.22
C LEU A 353 10.97 22.99 19.16
N GLY A 354 11.46 23.88 20.02
CA GLY A 354 10.65 24.68 20.94
C GLY A 354 10.25 23.96 22.22
N TYR A 355 10.97 22.90 22.61
CA TYR A 355 10.81 22.29 23.93
C TYR A 355 11.66 23.03 24.96
N ASP A 356 11.12 23.20 26.17
CA ASP A 356 11.91 23.65 27.32
C ASP A 356 12.84 22.51 27.74
N VAL A 357 14.15 22.74 27.68
CA VAL A 357 15.20 21.73 27.97
C VAL A 357 16.03 22.10 29.19
#